data_AF-A0A2P5BV21-F1
#
_entry.id   AF-A0A2P5BV21-F1
#
_cell.length_a   1.000
_cell.length_b   1.000
_cell.length_c   1.000
_cell.angle_alpha   90.00
_cell.angle_beta   90.00
_cell.angle_gamma   90.00
#
_symmetry.space_group_name_H-M   'P 1'
#
loop_
_entity.id
_entity.type
_entity.pdbx_description
1 polymer ?
#
loop_
_entity_poly.entity_id
_entity_poly.type
_entity_poly.pdbx_seq_one_letter_code
_entity_poly.pdbx_strand_id
1 'polypeptide(L)'
;MNDTSNFVVVSESVQAIWESFKHPKDTLLPTQITEIEGQLSSRLKENDFSTTRFQFRMLSDGNAVLNTINLPSKQAYDAYYISGTCDGANPSNSGYRVVFDPSGYFPVKSNLRHCAYKELDQATNGFREELGRGSCGIVYKGHAEQSGPVAVKILDRMFQDNDKEFQAEVNVIGQTHHNNLVRLVGYCDKKQHRLLVYEFVRNGTLASFLFGALSWYQRIKIAVGIARGLVYLHEECSTQIIHYFGLAKLLMTNQSHTKTNIRGTKGYVASDWFRSAPITVKVDVYSFGVLLLEIICCRRNLLVMDDGAGEKVILTNWAYDCYTDRRIEALVENDKEAKNEKKMVERFVMVVALWCLQEDPSIRPTMKKVMLMLEGILQVSPPPFPSLSSSIS
;
A
#
# COMPACT_ATOMS: atom_id res chain seq x y z
N MET A 1 -42.87 11.37 5.09
CA MET A 1 -42.32 10.67 3.90
C MET A 1 -43.30 10.94 2.77
N ASN A 2 -42.82 11.40 1.61
CA ASN A 2 -43.69 11.75 0.47
C ASN A 2 -43.94 10.53 -0.44
N ASP A 3 -44.75 10.69 -1.48
CA ASP A 3 -45.09 9.63 -2.45
C ASP A 3 -43.89 9.15 -3.27
N THR A 4 -42.74 9.84 -3.20
CA THR A 4 -41.50 9.44 -3.86
C THR A 4 -40.52 8.75 -2.89
N SER A 5 -40.98 8.32 -1.71
CA SER A 5 -40.16 7.71 -0.65
C SER A 5 -39.01 8.59 -0.12
N ASN A 6 -39.01 9.89 -0.44
CA ASN A 6 -38.09 10.86 0.13
C ASN A 6 -38.60 11.25 1.54
N PHE A 7 -37.76 11.05 2.55
CA PHE A 7 -38.01 11.56 3.88
C PHE A 7 -37.64 13.04 3.93
N VAL A 8 -38.64 13.89 4.19
CA VAL A 8 -38.50 15.34 4.25
C VAL A 8 -38.87 15.81 5.64
N VAL A 9 -37.98 16.57 6.27
CA VAL A 9 -38.25 17.34 7.47
C VAL A 9 -38.67 18.74 7.02
N VAL A 10 -39.86 19.18 7.42
CA VAL A 10 -40.40 20.49 7.08
C VAL A 10 -40.47 21.39 8.31
N SER A 11 -40.38 22.70 8.10
CA SER A 11 -40.65 23.72 9.11
C SER A 11 -42.14 23.81 9.43
N GLU A 12 -42.48 24.54 10.48
CA GLU A 12 -43.87 24.94 10.76
C GLU A 12 -44.52 25.73 9.60
N SER A 13 -43.70 26.40 8.78
CA SER A 13 -44.12 27.10 7.56
C SER A 13 -44.17 26.20 6.30
N VAL A 14 -44.05 24.87 6.46
CA VAL A 14 -44.11 23.87 5.38
C VAL A 14 -42.95 23.99 4.37
N GLN A 15 -41.84 24.65 4.75
CA GLN A 15 -40.62 24.69 3.96
C GLN A 15 -39.76 23.46 4.29
N ALA A 16 -39.25 22.77 3.27
CA ALA A 16 -38.31 21.67 3.48
C ALA A 16 -37.00 22.18 4.12
N ILE A 17 -36.69 21.72 5.33
CA ILE A 17 -35.45 22.01 6.07
C ILE A 17 -34.39 20.98 5.73
N TRP A 18 -34.79 19.71 5.57
CA TRP A 18 -33.88 18.62 5.25
C TRP A 18 -34.58 17.54 4.44
N GLU A 19 -33.87 16.96 3.49
CA GLU A 19 -34.37 15.88 2.64
C GLU A 19 -33.34 14.76 2.53
N SER A 20 -33.80 13.52 2.70
CA SER A 20 -32.96 12.32 2.63
C SER A 20 -32.26 12.16 1.29
N PHE A 21 -32.92 12.53 0.18
CA PHE A 21 -32.34 12.39 -1.16
C PHE A 21 -31.39 13.53 -1.52
N LYS A 22 -31.47 14.69 -0.86
CA LYS A 22 -30.52 15.79 -1.03
C LYS A 22 -29.25 15.63 -0.19
N HIS A 23 -29.31 14.82 0.87
CA HIS A 23 -28.18 14.58 1.77
C HIS A 23 -27.90 13.08 1.94
N PRO A 24 -27.57 12.38 0.84
CA PRO A 24 -27.23 10.97 0.91
C PRO A 24 -25.94 10.77 1.71
N LYS A 25 -25.91 9.74 2.57
CA LYS A 25 -24.78 9.51 3.47
C LYS A 25 -23.79 8.48 2.91
N ASP A 26 -24.27 7.27 2.66
CA ASP A 26 -23.47 6.12 2.22
C ASP A 26 -24.04 5.43 0.97
N THR A 27 -25.26 5.80 0.56
CA THR A 27 -26.01 5.15 -0.51
C THR A 27 -26.61 6.20 -1.45
N LEU A 28 -26.48 5.99 -2.76
CA LEU A 28 -27.27 6.67 -3.78
C LEU A 28 -28.21 5.67 -4.43
N LEU A 29 -29.47 6.07 -4.59
CA LEU A 29 -30.46 5.29 -5.32
C LEU A 29 -30.28 5.49 -6.84
N PRO A 30 -30.71 4.52 -7.67
CA PRO A 30 -30.79 4.73 -9.12
C PRO A 30 -31.58 6.01 -9.41
N THR A 31 -31.13 6.80 -10.39
CA THR A 31 -31.69 8.13 -10.76
C THR A 31 -31.51 9.26 -9.73
N GLN A 32 -31.01 8.97 -8.53
CA GLN A 32 -30.68 10.00 -7.55
C GLN A 32 -29.46 10.82 -8.04
N ILE A 33 -29.56 12.14 -7.91
CA ILE A 33 -28.56 13.08 -8.41
C ILE A 33 -27.66 13.51 -7.26
N THR A 34 -26.35 13.51 -7.50
CA THR A 34 -25.38 14.22 -6.64
C THR A 34 -24.88 15.44 -7.39
N GLU A 35 -25.16 16.63 -6.87
CA GLU A 35 -24.70 17.90 -7.44
C GLU A 35 -23.30 18.27 -6.93
N ILE A 36 -22.74 19.37 -7.43
CA ILE A 36 -21.47 19.95 -6.99
C ILE A 36 -21.44 20.10 -5.45
N GLU A 37 -20.29 19.83 -4.85
CA GLU A 37 -20.05 19.75 -3.40
C GLU A 37 -20.76 18.59 -2.68
N GLY A 38 -21.53 17.78 -3.40
CA GLY A 38 -22.12 16.55 -2.88
C GLY A 38 -21.05 15.55 -2.47
N GLN A 39 -21.27 14.91 -1.32
CA GLN A 39 -20.32 13.95 -0.75
C GLN A 39 -21.07 12.73 -0.20
N LEU A 40 -20.55 11.55 -0.49
CA LEU A 40 -20.90 10.30 0.17
C LEU A 40 -19.68 9.73 0.87
N SER A 41 -19.91 9.09 2.00
CA SER A 41 -18.89 8.36 2.73
C SER A 41 -19.37 6.94 2.96
N SER A 42 -18.52 5.97 2.64
CA SER A 42 -18.85 4.57 2.88
C SER A 42 -19.04 4.27 4.37
N ARG A 43 -19.79 3.20 4.66
CA ARG A 43 -20.04 2.66 6.00
C ARG A 43 -19.05 1.54 6.37
N LEU A 44 -18.80 1.34 7.66
CA LEU A 44 -17.77 0.41 8.14
C LEU A 44 -18.14 -1.05 7.86
N LYS A 45 -19.40 -1.40 8.08
CA LYS A 45 -19.97 -2.73 7.81
C LYS A 45 -21.44 -2.56 7.45
N GLU A 46 -22.06 -3.62 6.95
CA GLU A 46 -23.49 -3.64 6.57
C GLU A 46 -24.41 -3.16 7.72
N ASN A 47 -24.07 -3.50 8.97
CA ASN A 47 -24.82 -3.11 10.16
C ASN A 47 -24.14 -2.00 10.98
N ASP A 48 -23.08 -1.37 10.47
CA ASP A 48 -22.34 -0.30 11.15
C ASP A 48 -22.23 0.94 10.27
N PHE A 49 -23.13 1.90 10.53
CA PHE A 49 -23.28 3.15 9.80
C PHE A 49 -22.25 4.23 10.19
N SER A 50 -21.19 3.85 10.91
CA SER A 50 -20.06 4.74 11.17
C SER A 50 -19.37 5.10 9.86
N THR A 51 -19.10 6.39 9.70
CA THR A 51 -18.40 6.93 8.52
C THR A 51 -16.98 6.38 8.45
N THR A 52 -16.63 5.79 7.30
CA THR A 52 -15.25 5.36 7.03
C THR A 52 -14.49 6.40 6.20
N ARG A 53 -13.23 6.06 5.88
CA ARG A 53 -12.35 6.93 5.12
C ARG A 53 -12.67 7.03 3.64
N PHE A 54 -13.39 6.08 3.02
CA PHE A 54 -13.63 6.16 1.57
C PHE A 54 -14.79 7.10 1.29
N GLN A 55 -14.51 8.08 0.43
CA GLN A 55 -15.47 9.10 0.02
C GLN A 55 -15.61 9.15 -1.49
N PHE A 56 -16.84 9.37 -1.92
CA PHE A 56 -17.17 9.87 -3.25
C PHE A 56 -17.52 11.34 -3.10
N ARG A 57 -16.92 12.21 -3.92
CA ARG A 57 -17.19 13.65 -3.86
C ARG A 57 -17.35 14.22 -5.25
N MET A 58 -18.31 15.12 -5.41
CA MET A 58 -18.39 16.01 -6.57
C MET A 58 -17.72 17.32 -6.20
N LEU A 59 -16.59 17.64 -6.83
CA LEU A 59 -15.81 18.84 -6.54
C LEU A 59 -16.40 20.07 -7.25
N SER A 60 -16.09 21.25 -6.73
CA SER A 60 -16.49 22.56 -7.29
C SER A 60 -15.94 22.84 -8.69
N ASP A 61 -14.86 22.16 -9.08
CA ASP A 61 -14.26 22.25 -10.42
C ASP A 61 -15.00 21.39 -11.46
N GLY A 62 -15.96 20.58 -11.01
CA GLY A 62 -16.75 19.69 -11.83
C GLY A 62 -16.18 18.29 -12.02
N ASN A 63 -15.14 17.91 -11.28
CA ASN A 63 -14.68 16.52 -11.20
C ASN A 63 -15.46 15.72 -10.15
N ALA A 64 -15.90 14.51 -10.51
CA ALA A 64 -16.27 13.49 -9.55
C ALA A 64 -15.01 12.73 -9.14
N VAL A 65 -14.77 12.59 -7.83
CA VAL A 65 -13.58 11.95 -7.28
C VAL A 65 -13.94 10.85 -6.30
N LEU A 66 -13.11 9.80 -6.29
CA LEU A 66 -13.05 8.85 -5.18
C LEU A 66 -11.72 9.03 -4.47
N ASN A 67 -11.79 9.26 -3.17
CA ASN A 67 -10.61 9.51 -2.35
C ASN A 67 -10.77 8.91 -0.96
N THR A 68 -9.67 8.84 -0.23
CA THR A 68 -9.73 8.51 1.20
C THR A 68 -9.55 9.78 2.04
N ILE A 69 -10.16 9.81 3.22
CA ILE A 69 -9.92 10.85 4.23
C ILE A 69 -9.14 10.28 5.42
N ASN A 70 -8.41 11.15 6.09
CA ASN A 70 -7.89 10.86 7.41
C ASN A 70 -9.04 10.98 8.43
N LEU A 71 -9.41 9.90 9.13
CA LEU A 71 -10.56 9.92 10.05
C LEU A 71 -10.38 10.79 11.31
N PRO A 72 -9.15 10.95 11.86
CA PRO A 72 -8.89 11.98 12.86
C PRO A 72 -9.07 13.43 12.38
N SER A 73 -8.48 13.81 11.25
CA SER A 73 -8.47 15.22 10.79
C SER A 73 -9.58 15.57 9.78
N LYS A 74 -10.27 14.56 9.25
CA LYS A 74 -11.23 14.63 8.12
C LYS A 74 -10.65 15.22 6.83
N GLN A 75 -9.33 15.34 6.74
CA GLN A 75 -8.67 15.86 5.56
C GLN A 75 -8.69 14.81 4.42
N ALA A 76 -9.09 15.26 3.23
CA ALA A 76 -9.03 14.50 2.00
C ALA A 76 -7.59 14.26 1.55
N TYR A 77 -7.23 13.00 1.34
CA TYR A 77 -6.05 12.62 0.57
C TYR A 77 -6.34 12.77 -0.93
N ASP A 78 -5.27 12.69 -1.73
CA ASP A 78 -5.34 12.67 -3.19
C ASP A 78 -6.31 11.60 -3.67
N ALA A 79 -7.08 11.94 -4.70
CA ALA A 79 -8.05 11.03 -5.29
C ALA A 79 -7.35 9.87 -6.01
N TYR A 80 -7.85 8.65 -5.81
CA TYR A 80 -7.44 7.48 -6.57
C TYR A 80 -8.26 7.28 -7.85
N TYR A 81 -9.36 8.03 -7.99
CA TYR A 81 -10.10 8.16 -9.23
C TYR A 81 -10.57 9.60 -9.39
N ILE A 82 -10.42 10.13 -10.61
CA ILE A 82 -10.91 11.45 -11.02
C ILE A 82 -11.60 11.24 -12.36
N SER A 83 -12.83 11.75 -12.50
CA SER A 83 -13.62 11.60 -13.74
C SER A 83 -13.01 12.32 -14.95
N GLY A 84 -12.19 13.35 -14.73
CA GLY A 84 -11.58 14.16 -15.80
C GLY A 84 -12.62 15.02 -16.52
N THR A 85 -13.67 15.43 -15.82
CA THR A 85 -14.80 16.20 -16.36
C THR A 85 -14.70 17.70 -16.10
N CYS A 86 -13.61 18.17 -15.50
CA CYS A 86 -13.30 19.59 -15.37
C CYS A 86 -12.73 20.14 -16.69
N ASP A 87 -13.34 21.23 -17.20
CA ASP A 87 -12.84 22.00 -18.33
C ASP A 87 -12.36 23.37 -17.84
N GLY A 88 -11.06 23.49 -17.61
CA GLY A 88 -10.46 24.75 -17.16
C GLY A 88 -10.48 25.87 -18.19
N ALA A 89 -10.67 25.57 -19.48
CA ALA A 89 -10.78 26.57 -20.54
C ALA A 89 -12.20 27.11 -20.67
N ASN A 90 -13.21 26.28 -20.37
CA ASN A 90 -14.60 26.67 -20.32
C ASN A 90 -15.33 26.00 -19.15
N PRO A 91 -15.41 26.66 -17.97
CA PRO A 91 -16.05 26.09 -16.78
C PRO A 91 -17.52 25.70 -16.97
N SER A 92 -18.21 26.26 -17.96
CA SER A 92 -19.59 25.88 -18.30
C SER A 92 -19.73 24.48 -18.90
N ASN A 93 -18.63 23.92 -19.43
CA ASN A 93 -18.55 22.54 -19.92
C ASN A 93 -18.18 21.55 -18.80
N SER A 94 -17.80 22.02 -17.61
CA SER A 94 -17.43 21.14 -16.51
C SER A 94 -18.63 20.29 -16.05
N GLY A 95 -18.34 19.08 -15.57
CA GLY A 95 -19.36 18.24 -14.95
C GLY A 95 -20.03 18.96 -13.79
N TYR A 96 -21.36 18.95 -13.71
CA TYR A 96 -22.11 19.64 -12.64
C TYR A 96 -22.97 18.70 -11.79
N ARG A 97 -23.14 17.45 -12.23
CA ARG A 97 -23.89 16.43 -11.49
C ARG A 97 -23.49 15.02 -11.89
N VAL A 98 -23.71 14.09 -10.97
CA VAL A 98 -23.56 12.64 -11.19
C VAL A 98 -24.94 12.01 -11.12
N VAL A 99 -25.26 11.20 -12.12
CA VAL A 99 -26.53 10.47 -12.22
C VAL A 99 -26.21 9.00 -12.43
N PHE A 100 -26.72 8.14 -11.54
CA PHE A 100 -26.65 6.70 -11.71
C PHE A 100 -27.81 6.24 -12.60
N ASP A 101 -27.50 5.45 -13.62
CA ASP A 101 -28.53 4.88 -14.48
C ASP A 101 -29.51 3.98 -13.68
N PRO A 102 -30.69 3.66 -14.22
CA PRO A 102 -31.70 2.86 -13.53
C PRO A 102 -31.24 1.45 -13.14
N SER A 103 -30.12 0.96 -13.70
CA SER A 103 -29.60 -0.36 -13.34
C SER A 103 -28.90 -0.34 -11.98
N GLY A 104 -28.43 0.81 -11.49
CA GLY A 104 -27.75 0.94 -10.19
C GLY A 104 -26.50 0.06 -10.05
N TYR A 105 -26.05 -0.57 -11.13
CA TYR A 105 -24.92 -1.48 -11.16
C TYR A 105 -23.69 -0.72 -11.65
N PHE A 106 -22.73 -0.51 -10.75
CA PHE A 106 -21.34 -0.26 -11.12
C PHE A 106 -20.59 -1.60 -10.97
N PRO A 107 -20.56 -2.47 -11.99
CA PRO A 107 -19.77 -3.69 -11.90
C PRO A 107 -18.29 -3.30 -11.97
N VAL A 108 -17.67 -3.02 -10.82
CA VAL A 108 -16.21 -3.16 -10.70
C VAL A 108 -15.93 -4.65 -10.61
N LYS A 109 -16.13 -5.34 -11.73
CA LYS A 109 -15.46 -6.61 -11.97
C LYS A 109 -14.09 -6.24 -12.48
N SER A 110 -13.08 -6.27 -11.61
CA SER A 110 -11.73 -6.57 -12.07
C SER A 110 -11.72 -8.02 -12.57
N ASN A 111 -12.32 -8.26 -13.74
CA ASN A 111 -12.10 -9.50 -14.45
C ASN A 111 -10.66 -9.40 -14.94
N LEU A 112 -9.73 -9.85 -14.10
CA LEU A 112 -8.37 -10.12 -14.53
C LEU A 112 -8.44 -10.86 -15.86
N ARG A 113 -7.78 -10.31 -16.87
CA ARG A 113 -7.83 -10.87 -18.21
C ARG A 113 -7.13 -12.23 -18.18
N HIS A 114 -7.84 -13.26 -18.62
CA HIS A 114 -7.24 -14.54 -18.93
C HIS A 114 -6.50 -14.41 -20.27
N CYS A 115 -5.18 -14.48 -20.23
CA CYS A 115 -4.31 -14.32 -21.39
C CYS A 115 -3.87 -15.69 -21.90
N ALA A 116 -3.82 -15.85 -23.23
CA ALA A 116 -3.21 -17.04 -23.81
C ALA A 116 -1.67 -16.96 -23.70
N TYR A 117 -0.99 -18.09 -23.49
CA TYR A 117 0.48 -18.09 -23.45
C TYR A 117 1.09 -17.50 -24.73
N LYS A 118 0.54 -17.85 -25.90
CA LYS A 118 1.00 -17.35 -27.20
C LYS A 118 0.88 -15.83 -27.32
N GLU A 119 -0.15 -15.25 -26.71
CA GLU A 119 -0.34 -13.79 -26.66
C GLU A 119 0.75 -13.14 -25.81
N LEU A 120 1.08 -13.71 -24.64
CA LEU A 120 2.14 -13.19 -23.78
C LEU A 120 3.54 -13.39 -24.38
N ASP A 121 3.76 -14.50 -25.07
CA ASP A 121 4.99 -14.78 -25.82
C ASP A 121 5.21 -13.72 -26.91
N GLN A 122 4.17 -13.40 -27.70
CA GLN A 122 4.22 -12.32 -28.69
C GLN A 122 4.40 -10.94 -28.05
N ALA A 123 3.65 -10.63 -27.00
CA ALA A 123 3.72 -9.35 -26.30
C ALA A 123 5.09 -9.08 -25.68
N THR A 124 5.83 -10.13 -25.29
CA THR A 124 7.18 -10.03 -24.69
C THR A 124 8.30 -10.29 -25.69
N ASN A 125 7.97 -10.46 -26.98
CA ASN A 125 8.91 -10.80 -28.05
C ASN A 125 9.76 -12.05 -27.70
N GLY A 126 9.09 -13.11 -27.24
CA GLY A 126 9.71 -14.34 -26.77
C GLY A 126 10.44 -14.19 -25.44
N PHE A 127 9.91 -13.38 -24.52
CA PHE A 127 10.50 -13.13 -23.19
C PHE A 127 11.95 -12.61 -23.25
N ARG A 128 12.20 -11.63 -24.13
CA ARG A 128 13.57 -11.16 -24.43
C ARG A 128 14.14 -10.16 -23.41
N GLU A 129 13.33 -9.21 -22.94
CA GLU A 129 13.77 -8.13 -22.04
C GLU A 129 13.44 -8.50 -20.58
N GLU A 130 14.42 -9.04 -19.86
CA GLU A 130 14.31 -9.35 -18.43
C GLU A 130 14.40 -8.05 -17.61
N LEU A 131 13.36 -7.76 -16.82
CA LEU A 131 13.30 -6.63 -15.89
C LEU A 131 13.86 -6.99 -14.52
N GLY A 132 13.80 -8.27 -14.14
CA GLY A 132 14.34 -8.74 -12.88
C GLY A 132 14.01 -10.20 -12.61
N ARG A 133 14.80 -10.80 -11.71
CA ARG A 133 14.69 -12.19 -11.30
C ARG A 133 14.78 -12.30 -9.79
N GLY A 134 13.84 -13.01 -9.20
CA GLY A 134 13.77 -13.24 -7.76
C GLY A 134 13.42 -14.69 -7.44
N SER A 135 13.25 -14.98 -6.15
CA SER A 135 12.84 -16.30 -5.66
C SER A 135 11.46 -16.75 -6.16
N CYS A 136 10.66 -15.80 -6.66
CA CYS A 136 9.26 -16.00 -7.04
C CYS A 136 9.08 -16.03 -8.56
N GLY A 137 10.17 -16.07 -9.33
CA GLY A 137 10.11 -16.05 -10.78
C GLY A 137 10.92 -14.93 -11.43
N ILE A 138 10.73 -14.83 -12.75
CA ILE A 138 11.40 -13.90 -13.63
C ILE A 138 10.36 -12.95 -14.21
N VAL A 139 10.67 -11.66 -14.24
CA VAL A 139 9.79 -10.62 -14.77
C VAL A 139 10.34 -10.12 -16.09
N TYR A 140 9.51 -10.10 -17.12
CA TYR A 140 9.84 -9.62 -18.46
C TYR A 140 9.01 -8.41 -18.81
N LYS A 141 9.56 -7.52 -19.63
CA LYS A 141 8.79 -6.43 -20.21
C LYS A 141 8.01 -6.94 -21.41
N GLY A 142 6.79 -6.46 -21.55
CA GLY A 142 5.98 -6.68 -22.74
C GLY A 142 5.21 -5.44 -23.16
N HIS A 143 4.59 -5.53 -24.32
CA HIS A 143 3.67 -4.54 -24.84
C HIS A 143 2.37 -5.23 -25.26
N ALA A 144 1.29 -4.94 -24.56
CA ALA A 144 -0.03 -5.48 -24.88
C ALA A 144 -0.78 -4.48 -25.77
N GLU A 145 -1.30 -4.93 -26.92
CA GLU A 145 -1.93 -4.07 -27.94
C GLU A 145 -3.05 -3.17 -27.38
N GLN A 146 -3.78 -3.63 -26.36
CA GLN A 146 -4.91 -2.89 -25.77
C GLN A 146 -4.60 -2.21 -24.42
N SER A 147 -3.45 -2.48 -23.82
CA SER A 147 -3.15 -2.03 -22.43
C SER A 147 -1.81 -1.31 -22.30
N GLY A 148 -1.06 -1.17 -23.40
CA GLY A 148 0.24 -0.51 -23.42
C GLY A 148 1.34 -1.37 -22.78
N PRO A 149 2.38 -0.77 -22.20
CA PRO A 149 3.49 -1.52 -21.62
C PRO A 149 3.05 -2.30 -20.37
N VAL A 150 3.46 -3.57 -20.30
CA VAL A 150 3.14 -4.51 -19.23
C VAL A 150 4.40 -5.18 -18.68
N ALA A 151 4.31 -5.71 -17.45
CA ALA A 151 5.32 -6.56 -16.85
C ALA A 151 4.75 -7.98 -16.69
N VAL A 152 5.39 -8.97 -17.32
CA VAL A 152 4.97 -10.37 -17.31
C VAL A 152 5.88 -11.17 -16.39
N LYS A 153 5.36 -11.59 -15.24
CA LYS A 153 6.06 -12.43 -14.26
C LYS A 153 5.77 -13.90 -14.54
N ILE A 154 6.82 -14.68 -14.81
CA ILE A 154 6.76 -16.13 -14.94
C ILE A 154 7.18 -16.74 -13.60
N LEU A 155 6.29 -17.49 -12.95
CA LEU A 155 6.61 -18.14 -11.67
C LEU A 155 7.56 -19.34 -11.89
N ASP A 156 8.64 -19.41 -11.12
CA ASP A 156 9.69 -20.43 -11.27
C ASP A 156 9.25 -21.79 -10.71
N ARG A 157 9.48 -22.87 -11.46
CA ARG A 157 8.93 -24.23 -11.26
C ARG A 157 9.55 -25.02 -10.11
N MET A 158 10.58 -24.51 -9.45
CA MET A 158 11.34 -25.25 -8.43
C MET A 158 10.62 -25.41 -7.08
N PHE A 159 9.47 -24.75 -6.87
CA PHE A 159 8.72 -24.81 -5.61
C PHE A 159 7.43 -25.63 -5.71
N GLN A 160 7.26 -26.61 -4.82
CA GLN A 160 6.05 -27.46 -4.68
C GLN A 160 4.76 -26.68 -4.34
N ASP A 161 4.82 -25.37 -4.11
CA ASP A 161 3.71 -24.53 -3.63
C ASP A 161 3.24 -23.47 -4.67
N ASN A 162 3.72 -23.53 -5.92
CA ASN A 162 3.47 -22.53 -6.96
C ASN A 162 1.99 -22.31 -7.28
N ASP A 163 1.17 -23.37 -7.27
CA ASP A 163 -0.27 -23.22 -7.51
C ASP A 163 -0.94 -22.44 -6.38
N LYS A 164 -0.47 -22.56 -5.14
CA LYS A 164 -1.00 -21.76 -4.03
C LYS A 164 -0.57 -20.30 -4.12
N GLU A 165 0.68 -20.03 -4.51
CA GLU A 165 1.17 -18.67 -4.72
C GLU A 165 0.44 -18.00 -5.87
N PHE A 166 0.29 -18.69 -7.00
CA PHE A 166 -0.47 -18.22 -8.14
C PHE A 166 -1.94 -17.92 -7.79
N GLN A 167 -2.63 -18.86 -7.13
CA GLN A 167 -4.01 -18.66 -6.72
C GLN A 167 -4.16 -17.57 -5.67
N ALA A 168 -3.17 -17.38 -4.78
CA ALA A 168 -3.16 -16.26 -3.86
C ALA A 168 -3.04 -14.92 -4.61
N GLU A 169 -2.09 -14.79 -5.55
CA GLU A 169 -1.93 -13.55 -6.32
C GLU A 169 -3.19 -13.25 -7.18
N VAL A 170 -3.74 -14.24 -7.88
CA VAL A 170 -4.93 -14.04 -8.73
C VAL A 170 -6.18 -13.73 -7.91
N ASN A 171 -6.46 -14.49 -6.85
CA ASN A 171 -7.72 -14.34 -6.10
C ASN A 171 -7.68 -13.20 -5.08
N VAL A 172 -6.49 -12.83 -4.61
CA VAL A 172 -6.32 -11.78 -3.58
C VAL A 172 -5.83 -10.49 -4.21
N ILE A 173 -4.64 -10.50 -4.82
CA ILE A 173 -4.05 -9.28 -5.42
C ILE A 173 -4.87 -8.82 -6.62
N GLY A 174 -5.49 -9.75 -7.36
CA GLY A 174 -6.43 -9.43 -8.44
C GLY A 174 -7.64 -8.57 -8.04
N GLN A 175 -7.99 -8.58 -6.76
CA GLN A 175 -9.08 -7.79 -6.20
C GLN A 175 -8.59 -6.51 -5.52
N THR A 176 -7.27 -6.32 -5.40
CA THR A 176 -6.70 -5.11 -4.80
C THR A 176 -6.63 -3.97 -5.81
N HIS A 177 -6.97 -2.77 -5.35
CA HIS A 177 -6.86 -1.55 -6.15
C HIS A 177 -6.44 -0.38 -5.25
N HIS A 178 -5.19 0.06 -5.39
CA HIS A 178 -4.63 1.12 -4.55
C HIS A 178 -3.46 1.82 -5.26
N ASN A 179 -3.35 3.14 -5.14
CA ASN A 179 -2.31 3.96 -5.80
C ASN A 179 -0.87 3.58 -5.44
N ASN A 180 -0.67 2.87 -4.32
CA ASN A 180 0.64 2.41 -3.86
C ASN A 180 0.84 0.90 -3.98
N LEU A 181 0.01 0.22 -4.79
CA LEU A 181 0.17 -1.18 -5.15
C LEU A 181 0.20 -1.31 -6.67
N VAL A 182 1.08 -2.18 -7.17
CA VAL A 182 1.16 -2.45 -8.62
C VAL A 182 -0.05 -3.28 -9.01
N ARG A 183 -0.82 -2.80 -10.00
CA ARG A 183 -2.05 -3.44 -10.42
C ARG A 183 -1.79 -4.70 -11.25
N LEU A 184 -2.35 -5.81 -10.80
CA LEU A 184 -2.47 -7.03 -11.60
C LEU A 184 -3.57 -6.82 -12.66
N VAL A 185 -3.24 -7.01 -13.93
CA VAL A 185 -4.14 -6.76 -15.06
C VAL A 185 -4.62 -8.04 -15.73
N GLY A 186 -3.87 -9.14 -15.57
CA GLY A 186 -4.24 -10.43 -16.14
C GLY A 186 -3.35 -11.56 -15.65
N TYR A 187 -3.66 -12.77 -16.10
CA TYR A 187 -2.90 -13.97 -15.78
C TYR A 187 -3.01 -15.01 -16.89
N CYS A 188 -2.11 -15.99 -16.87
CA CYS A 188 -2.17 -17.19 -17.70
C CYS A 188 -1.98 -18.42 -16.81
N ASP A 189 -2.90 -19.38 -16.88
CA ASP A 189 -2.89 -20.62 -16.09
C ASP A 189 -2.86 -21.91 -16.95
N LYS A 190 -2.43 -21.82 -18.22
CA LYS A 190 -2.53 -22.95 -19.15
C LYS A 190 -1.40 -23.98 -18.95
N LYS A 191 -1.78 -25.23 -18.68
CA LYS A 191 -0.86 -26.38 -18.48
C LYS A 191 0.17 -26.10 -17.36
N GLN A 192 1.46 -26.09 -17.70
CA GLN A 192 2.58 -25.86 -16.78
C GLN A 192 3.05 -24.39 -16.75
N HIS A 193 2.29 -23.47 -17.36
CA HIS A 193 2.64 -22.07 -17.43
C HIS A 193 1.76 -21.29 -16.46
N ARG A 194 2.38 -20.73 -15.42
CA ARG A 194 1.77 -19.81 -14.45
C ARG A 194 2.42 -18.45 -14.65
N LEU A 195 1.70 -17.54 -15.31
CA LEU A 195 2.18 -16.19 -15.59
C LEU A 195 1.22 -15.17 -15.01
N LEU A 196 1.76 -14.09 -14.48
CA LEU A 196 1.02 -12.95 -13.94
C LEU A 196 1.39 -11.73 -14.78
N VAL A 197 0.40 -10.93 -15.14
CA VAL A 197 0.56 -9.74 -15.98
C VAL A 197 0.21 -8.52 -15.14
N TYR A 198 1.17 -7.63 -14.95
CA TYR A 198 1.01 -6.38 -14.22
C TYR A 198 1.15 -5.20 -15.17
N GLU A 199 0.68 -4.04 -14.72
CA GLU A 199 1.06 -2.77 -15.34
C GLU A 199 2.58 -2.55 -15.24
N PHE A 200 3.16 -1.90 -16.26
CA PHE A 200 4.58 -1.60 -16.28
C PHE A 200 4.91 -0.32 -15.50
N VAL A 201 5.75 -0.43 -14.48
CA VAL A 201 6.28 0.71 -13.71
C VAL A 201 7.54 1.24 -14.40
N ARG A 202 7.43 2.43 -15.00
CA ARG A 202 8.50 3.02 -15.85
C ARG A 202 9.82 3.28 -15.11
N ASN A 203 9.74 3.65 -13.84
CA ASN A 203 10.90 4.03 -13.03
C ASN A 203 11.52 2.84 -12.30
N GLY A 204 11.26 1.59 -12.69
CA GLY A 204 11.92 0.42 -12.09
C GLY A 204 11.70 0.26 -10.58
N THR A 205 12.71 -0.28 -9.88
CA THR A 205 12.62 -0.62 -8.45
C THR A 205 13.26 0.45 -7.57
N LEU A 206 12.79 0.59 -6.32
CA LEU A 206 13.40 1.53 -5.38
C LEU A 206 14.92 1.29 -5.18
N ALA A 207 15.34 0.01 -5.18
CA ALA A 207 16.73 -0.38 -4.97
C ALA A 207 17.71 0.22 -6.00
N SER A 208 17.26 0.53 -7.21
CA SER A 208 18.13 1.17 -8.23
C SER A 208 18.33 2.67 -8.02
N PHE A 209 17.44 3.35 -7.27
CA PHE A 209 17.52 4.80 -7.03
C PHE A 209 17.99 5.15 -5.62
N LEU A 210 17.79 4.26 -4.66
CA LEU A 210 18.00 4.51 -3.24
C LEU A 210 19.43 4.94 -2.88
N PHE A 211 20.42 4.46 -3.64
CA PHE A 211 21.85 4.68 -3.38
C PHE A 211 22.49 5.74 -4.29
N GLY A 212 21.68 6.56 -4.99
CA GLY A 212 22.20 7.50 -6.00
C GLY A 212 21.54 8.88 -6.01
N ALA A 213 20.24 8.97 -6.31
CA ALA A 213 19.69 10.18 -6.94
C ALA A 213 18.40 10.75 -6.30
N LEU A 214 17.91 10.19 -5.19
CA LEU A 214 16.65 10.64 -4.58
C LEU A 214 16.89 11.74 -3.54
N SER A 215 16.20 12.87 -3.72
CA SER A 215 16.17 13.95 -2.73
C SER A 215 15.47 13.50 -1.45
N TRP A 216 15.76 14.15 -0.31
CA TRP A 216 15.15 13.80 0.97
C TRP A 216 13.62 13.80 0.88
N TYR A 217 13.05 14.82 0.27
CA TYR A 217 11.59 14.94 0.08
C TYR A 217 11.00 13.77 -0.73
N GLN A 218 11.66 13.33 -1.80
CA GLN A 218 11.21 12.19 -2.59
C GLN A 218 11.25 10.90 -1.77
N ARG A 219 12.31 10.70 -0.97
CA ARG A 219 12.45 9.54 -0.07
C ARG A 219 11.33 9.47 0.95
N ILE A 220 10.96 10.61 1.55
CA ILE A 220 9.83 10.70 2.48
C ILE A 220 8.50 10.35 1.79
N LYS A 221 8.25 10.90 0.60
CA LYS A 221 7.03 10.60 -0.18
C LYS A 221 6.93 9.11 -0.50
N ILE A 222 8.04 8.47 -0.84
CA ILE A 222 8.12 7.03 -1.09
C ILE A 222 7.82 6.24 0.19
N ALA A 223 8.46 6.58 1.32
CA ALA A 223 8.24 5.90 2.60
C ALA A 223 6.76 5.98 3.05
N VAL A 224 6.14 7.15 2.94
CA VAL A 224 4.71 7.34 3.25
C VAL A 224 3.82 6.55 2.28
N GLY A 225 4.14 6.54 0.98
CA GLY A 225 3.43 5.75 -0.01
C GLY A 225 3.46 4.25 0.28
N ILE A 226 4.63 3.70 0.65
CA ILE A 226 4.77 2.30 1.06
C ILE A 226 3.94 2.02 2.30
N ALA A 227 3.98 2.89 3.31
CA ALA A 227 3.17 2.74 4.52
C ALA A 227 1.67 2.73 4.19
N ARG A 228 1.19 3.62 3.31
CA ARG A 228 -0.21 3.64 2.85
C ARG A 228 -0.60 2.35 2.14
N GLY A 229 0.25 1.83 1.26
CA GLY A 229 0.03 0.54 0.59
C GLY A 229 -0.10 -0.62 1.58
N LEU A 230 0.76 -0.67 2.60
CA LEU A 230 0.69 -1.69 3.65
C LEU A 230 -0.55 -1.53 4.55
N VAL A 231 -0.96 -0.30 4.87
CA VAL A 231 -2.23 -0.04 5.58
C VAL A 231 -3.42 -0.62 4.82
N TYR A 232 -3.47 -0.39 3.51
CA TYR A 232 -4.54 -0.91 2.67
C TYR A 232 -4.60 -2.45 2.72
N LEU A 233 -3.45 -3.12 2.60
CA LEU A 233 -3.36 -4.58 2.68
C LEU A 233 -3.76 -5.13 4.07
N HIS A 234 -3.37 -4.45 5.15
CA HIS A 234 -3.55 -4.94 6.51
C HIS A 234 -4.94 -4.66 7.09
N GLU A 235 -5.53 -3.51 6.75
CA GLU A 235 -6.69 -2.95 7.46
C GLU A 235 -7.90 -2.65 6.55
N GLU A 236 -7.72 -2.57 5.23
CA GLU A 236 -8.79 -2.10 4.31
C GLU A 236 -9.28 -3.14 3.31
N CYS A 237 -8.49 -4.17 3.04
CA CYS A 237 -8.95 -5.32 2.28
C CYS A 237 -9.98 -6.13 3.07
N SER A 238 -10.96 -6.71 2.37
CA SER A 238 -12.01 -7.56 2.96
C SER A 238 -11.44 -8.75 3.74
N THR A 239 -10.28 -9.23 3.31
CA THR A 239 -9.43 -10.17 4.03
C THR A 239 -8.07 -9.52 4.25
N GLN A 240 -7.52 -9.62 5.47
CA GLN A 240 -6.20 -9.10 5.79
C GLN A 240 -5.12 -9.82 4.97
N ILE A 241 -4.29 -9.05 4.25
CA ILE A 241 -3.23 -9.56 3.37
C ILE A 241 -1.88 -9.28 4.02
N ILE A 242 -1.03 -10.30 4.15
CA ILE A 242 0.35 -10.15 4.63
C ILE A 242 1.28 -10.23 3.42
N HIS A 243 2.06 -9.17 3.21
CA HIS A 243 2.88 -8.99 2.01
C HIS A 243 4.14 -9.84 2.05
N TYR A 244 4.77 -10.03 3.22
CA TYR A 244 6.11 -10.59 3.44
C TYR A 244 7.11 -10.08 2.41
N PHE A 245 7.95 -9.09 2.73
CA PHE A 245 8.97 -8.58 1.79
C PHE A 245 9.72 -9.69 1.02
N GLY A 246 9.26 -9.95 -0.22
CA GLY A 246 9.71 -11.05 -1.08
C GLY A 246 8.64 -12.06 -1.54
N LEU A 247 7.53 -12.31 -0.83
CA LEU A 247 6.56 -13.38 -1.11
C LEU A 247 5.17 -13.08 -0.52
N ALA A 248 4.25 -12.44 -1.26
CA ALA A 248 2.88 -12.25 -0.77
C ALA A 248 2.23 -13.62 -0.47
N LYS A 249 1.91 -13.88 0.81
CA LYS A 249 1.25 -15.11 1.25
C LYS A 249 0.02 -14.75 2.07
N LEU A 250 -1.14 -15.20 1.62
CA LEU A 250 -2.39 -15.04 2.35
C LEU A 250 -2.32 -15.86 3.66
N LEU A 251 -2.52 -15.22 4.81
CA LEU A 251 -2.97 -15.89 6.02
C LEU A 251 -4.41 -15.47 6.28
N MET A 252 -5.32 -16.42 6.19
CA MET A 252 -6.70 -16.21 6.61
C MET A 252 -6.72 -16.05 8.14
N THR A 253 -7.56 -15.15 8.65
CA THR A 253 -7.64 -14.69 10.06
C THR A 253 -7.80 -15.81 11.11
N ASN A 254 -8.10 -17.04 10.67
CA ASN A 254 -8.27 -18.24 11.49
C ASN A 254 -7.10 -19.24 11.40
N GLN A 255 -6.01 -18.91 10.71
CA GLN A 255 -4.81 -19.75 10.60
C GLN A 255 -3.59 -19.12 11.30
N SER A 256 -3.70 -18.90 12.60
CA SER A 256 -2.60 -18.42 13.45
C SER A 256 -1.44 -19.43 13.63
N HIS A 257 -1.58 -20.66 13.12
CA HIS A 257 -0.55 -21.69 13.21
C HIS A 257 -0.33 -22.35 11.85
N THR A 258 0.50 -21.74 11.00
CA THR A 258 1.00 -22.42 9.80
C THR A 258 2.49 -22.75 9.97
N LYS A 259 2.82 -24.04 10.00
CA LYS A 259 4.20 -24.52 9.82
C LYS A 259 4.60 -24.27 8.36
N THR A 260 5.08 -23.07 8.06
CA THR A 260 5.63 -22.75 6.74
C THR A 260 7.15 -22.83 6.78
N ASN A 261 7.77 -23.43 5.75
CA ASN A 261 9.22 -23.34 5.55
C ASN A 261 9.65 -21.86 5.59
N ILE A 262 10.77 -21.56 6.26
CA ILE A 262 11.31 -20.20 6.40
C ILE A 262 11.54 -19.60 5.00
N ARG A 263 10.90 -18.47 4.68
CA ARG A 263 11.08 -17.75 3.41
C ARG A 263 11.09 -16.23 3.65
N GLY A 264 11.96 -15.50 2.96
CA GLY A 264 12.11 -14.04 3.04
C GLY A 264 13.51 -13.56 2.64
N THR A 265 13.69 -12.26 2.37
CA THR A 265 15.00 -11.71 1.98
C THR A 265 15.92 -11.53 3.19
N LYS A 266 17.10 -12.16 3.17
CA LYS A 266 18.12 -12.05 4.24
C LYS A 266 18.39 -10.57 4.57
N GLY A 267 18.21 -10.19 5.83
CA GLY A 267 18.33 -8.81 6.30
C GLY A 267 16.99 -8.08 6.53
N TYR A 268 15.86 -8.58 6.02
CA TYR A 268 14.52 -7.99 6.22
C TYR A 268 13.57 -8.90 7.02
N VAL A 269 14.02 -10.10 7.37
CA VAL A 269 13.24 -11.10 8.12
C VAL A 269 13.36 -10.83 9.62
N ALA A 270 12.21 -10.70 10.29
CA ALA A 270 12.14 -10.50 11.73
C ALA A 270 12.62 -11.74 12.49
N SER A 271 13.23 -11.57 13.67
CA SER A 271 13.83 -12.66 14.46
C SER A 271 12.81 -13.71 14.95
N ASP A 272 11.59 -13.26 15.24
CA ASP A 272 10.41 -14.06 15.62
C ASP A 272 10.01 -15.08 14.54
N TRP A 273 10.40 -14.85 13.29
CA TRP A 273 10.26 -15.81 12.19
C TRP A 273 10.97 -17.14 12.46
N PHE A 274 12.10 -17.09 13.17
CA PHE A 274 12.93 -18.25 13.48
C PHE A 274 12.47 -18.97 14.76
N ARG A 275 11.56 -18.37 15.54
CA ARG A 275 11.12 -18.88 16.85
C ARG A 275 9.84 -19.73 16.80
N SER A 276 9.39 -20.13 15.62
CA SER A 276 8.13 -20.89 15.42
C SER A 276 6.87 -20.18 15.96
N ALA A 277 6.91 -18.85 16.08
CA ALA A 277 5.78 -18.04 16.53
C ALA A 277 4.71 -17.90 15.42
N PRO A 278 3.42 -17.69 15.78
CA PRO A 278 2.37 -17.30 14.84
C PRO A 278 2.81 -16.14 13.95
N ILE A 279 2.70 -16.34 12.64
CA ILE A 279 3.05 -15.30 11.69
C ILE A 279 1.87 -14.30 11.60
N THR A 280 2.16 -13.01 11.76
CA THR A 280 1.16 -11.93 11.77
C THR A 280 1.59 -10.76 10.88
N VAL A 281 0.71 -9.80 10.62
CA VAL A 281 1.03 -8.54 9.92
C VAL A 281 2.24 -7.77 10.50
N LYS A 282 2.66 -8.08 11.74
CA LYS A 282 3.81 -7.47 12.41
C LYS A 282 5.15 -7.82 11.76
N VAL A 283 5.21 -8.84 10.92
CA VAL A 283 6.40 -9.17 10.12
C VAL A 283 6.63 -8.13 9.02
N ASP A 284 5.56 -7.65 8.36
CA ASP A 284 5.63 -6.57 7.38
C ASP A 284 6.05 -5.25 8.03
N VAL A 285 5.58 -5.01 9.26
CA VAL A 285 5.97 -3.85 10.06
C VAL A 285 7.49 -3.86 10.29
N TYR A 286 8.06 -4.99 10.70
CA TYR A 286 9.51 -5.13 10.90
C TYR A 286 10.28 -4.89 9.59
N SER A 287 9.89 -5.56 8.51
CA SER A 287 10.55 -5.40 7.22
C SER A 287 10.44 -3.96 6.69
N PHE A 288 9.31 -3.29 6.91
CA PHE A 288 9.15 -1.87 6.63
C PHE A 288 10.12 -1.03 7.47
N GLY A 289 10.32 -1.35 8.75
CA GLY A 289 11.31 -0.68 9.61
C GLY A 289 12.73 -0.76 9.06
N VAL A 290 13.14 -1.93 8.57
CA VAL A 290 14.45 -2.10 7.89
C VAL A 290 14.52 -1.24 6.64
N LEU A 291 13.52 -1.34 5.75
CA LEU A 291 13.49 -0.57 4.51
C LEU A 291 13.50 0.94 4.79
N LEU A 292 12.78 1.38 5.81
CA LEU A 292 12.73 2.78 6.21
C LEU A 292 14.12 3.28 6.63
N LEU A 293 14.90 2.48 7.37
CA LEU A 293 16.30 2.84 7.66
C LEU A 293 17.14 2.93 6.40
N GLU A 294 16.97 2.02 5.44
CA GLU A 294 17.69 2.11 4.16
C GLU A 294 17.31 3.36 3.36
N ILE A 295 16.03 3.76 3.39
CA ILE A 295 15.53 4.99 2.78
C ILE A 295 16.10 6.23 3.46
N ILE A 296 16.19 6.24 4.79
CA ILE A 296 16.73 7.39 5.54
C ILE A 296 18.24 7.52 5.29
N CYS A 297 18.96 6.41 5.47
CA CYS A 297 20.42 6.39 5.49
C CYS A 297 21.04 6.28 4.09
N CYS A 298 20.24 6.01 3.06
CA CYS A 298 20.73 5.68 1.70
C CYS A 298 21.85 4.64 1.74
N ARG A 299 21.69 3.62 2.59
CA ARG A 299 22.68 2.57 2.83
C ARG A 299 21.99 1.21 2.90
N ARG A 300 22.58 0.19 2.29
CA ARG A 300 22.08 -1.20 2.39
C ARG A 300 22.22 -1.70 3.82
N ASN A 301 21.22 -2.42 4.32
CA ASN A 301 21.23 -2.96 5.68
C ASN A 301 22.39 -3.94 5.92
N LEU A 302 22.71 -4.76 4.91
CA LEU A 302 23.86 -5.67 4.93
C LEU A 302 24.96 -5.13 4.00
N LEU A 303 26.00 -4.54 4.58
CA LEU A 303 27.29 -4.40 3.91
C LEU A 303 28.10 -5.67 4.16
N VAL A 304 28.33 -6.46 3.12
CA VAL A 304 29.43 -7.43 3.11
C VAL A 304 30.61 -6.67 2.52
N MET A 305 31.53 -6.21 3.37
CA MET A 305 32.86 -5.81 2.88
C MET A 305 33.64 -7.10 2.61
N ASP A 306 34.17 -7.21 1.40
CA ASP A 306 34.79 -8.44 0.84
C ASP A 306 36.28 -8.57 1.21
N ASP A 307 36.71 -7.96 2.31
CA ASP A 307 38.13 -7.80 2.63
C ASP A 307 38.45 -8.02 4.12
N GLY A 308 38.02 -9.15 4.68
CA GLY A 308 38.73 -9.88 5.75
C GLY A 308 39.10 -9.17 7.07
N ALA A 309 38.72 -7.90 7.31
CA ALA A 309 39.20 -7.12 8.45
C ALA A 309 38.17 -6.14 9.05
N GLY A 310 36.92 -6.13 8.58
CA GLY A 310 35.88 -5.22 9.08
C GLY A 310 34.75 -5.92 9.84
N GLU A 311 34.43 -5.41 11.03
CA GLU A 311 33.23 -5.80 11.79
C GLU A 311 31.97 -5.56 10.94
N LYS A 312 31.07 -6.55 10.86
CA LYS A 312 29.81 -6.43 10.10
C LYS A 312 28.86 -5.50 10.85
N VAL A 313 28.89 -4.21 10.52
CA VAL A 313 27.94 -3.24 11.07
C VAL A 313 26.58 -3.41 10.40
N ILE A 314 25.65 -4.06 11.08
CA ILE A 314 24.24 -4.17 10.67
C ILE A 314 23.58 -2.79 10.84
N LEU A 315 22.94 -2.27 9.79
CA LEU A 315 22.37 -0.91 9.80
C LEU A 315 21.36 -0.72 10.93
N THR A 316 20.56 -1.74 11.24
CA THR A 316 19.59 -1.69 12.35
C THR A 316 20.26 -1.48 13.70
N ASN A 317 21.37 -2.17 13.96
CA ASN A 317 22.12 -2.04 15.22
C ASN A 317 22.82 -0.68 15.27
N TRP A 318 23.45 -0.27 14.18
CA TRP A 318 24.12 1.03 14.11
C TRP A 318 23.14 2.20 14.27
N ALA A 319 21.94 2.10 13.69
CA ALA A 319 20.89 3.10 13.89
C ALA A 319 20.45 3.18 15.36
N TYR A 320 20.42 2.04 16.06
CA TYR A 320 20.13 1.98 17.48
C TYR A 320 21.25 2.64 18.31
N ASP A 321 22.52 2.32 18.05
CA ASP A 321 23.67 2.91 18.75
C ASP A 321 23.76 4.43 18.52
N CYS A 322 23.55 4.87 17.27
CA CYS A 322 23.47 6.29 16.93
C CYS A 322 22.33 6.99 17.67
N TYR A 323 21.22 6.29 17.92
CA TYR A 323 20.12 6.83 18.70
C TYR A 323 20.48 6.96 20.18
N THR A 324 20.99 5.90 20.81
CA THR A 324 21.36 5.90 22.24
C THR A 324 22.43 6.94 22.55
N ASP A 325 23.39 7.10 21.64
CA ASP A 325 24.50 8.06 21.78
C ASP A 325 24.10 9.50 21.43
N ARG A 326 22.84 9.75 21.03
CA ARG A 326 22.34 11.05 20.51
C ARG A 326 23.13 11.54 19.29
N ARG A 327 23.63 10.62 18.46
CA ARG A 327 24.39 10.85 17.22
C ARG A 327 23.58 10.50 15.97
N ILE A 328 22.27 10.76 15.96
CA ILE A 328 21.36 10.46 14.83
C ILE A 328 21.84 11.12 13.53
N GLU A 329 22.48 12.29 13.60
CA GLU A 329 23.02 13.00 12.44
C GLU A 329 24.05 12.18 11.65
N ALA A 330 24.73 11.22 12.30
CA ALA A 330 25.67 10.31 11.64
C ALA A 330 24.97 9.39 10.62
N LEU A 331 23.68 9.10 10.81
CA LEU A 331 22.89 8.27 9.88
C LEU A 331 22.62 8.98 8.54
N VAL A 332 22.71 10.30 8.53
CA VAL A 332 22.46 11.15 7.35
C VAL A 332 23.66 12.06 7.06
N GLU A 333 24.87 11.62 7.41
CA GLU A 333 26.07 12.47 7.37
C GLU A 333 26.34 13.06 5.98
N ASN A 334 26.02 12.31 4.92
CA ASN A 334 26.25 12.73 3.54
C ASN A 334 25.05 13.43 2.89
N ASP A 335 23.97 13.67 3.63
CA ASP A 335 22.74 14.27 3.10
C ASP A 335 22.43 15.63 3.75
N LYS A 336 22.70 16.70 3.01
CA LYS A 336 22.49 18.07 3.48
C LYS A 336 21.00 18.42 3.67
N GLU A 337 20.12 17.89 2.82
CA GLU A 337 18.67 18.14 2.93
C GLU A 337 18.11 17.50 4.20
N ALA A 338 18.48 16.24 4.45
CA ALA A 338 18.08 15.52 5.65
C ALA A 338 18.62 16.19 6.92
N LYS A 339 19.88 16.67 6.91
CA LYS A 339 20.46 17.40 8.06
C LYS A 339 19.68 18.67 8.41
N ASN A 340 19.15 19.39 7.42
CA ASN A 340 18.34 20.58 7.65
C ASN A 340 16.98 20.23 8.29
N GLU A 341 16.51 19.00 8.12
CA GLU A 341 15.23 18.48 8.64
C GLU A 341 15.42 17.60 9.89
N LYS A 342 16.33 17.99 10.80
CA LYS A 342 16.74 17.19 11.97
C LYS A 342 15.58 16.62 12.78
N LYS A 343 14.52 17.41 13.04
CA LYS A 343 13.33 16.94 13.78
C LYS A 343 12.58 15.84 13.03
N MET A 344 12.51 15.93 11.70
CA MET A 344 11.87 14.92 10.86
C MET A 344 12.72 13.67 10.77
N VAL A 345 14.05 13.79 10.63
CA VAL A 345 14.98 12.65 10.67
C VAL A 345 14.89 11.95 12.02
N GLU A 346 14.96 12.70 13.11
CA GLU A 346 14.82 12.20 14.47
C GLU A 346 13.49 11.46 14.65
N ARG A 347 12.37 12.05 14.19
CA ARG A 347 11.09 11.34 14.12
C ARG A 347 11.26 10.04 13.33
N PHE A 348 11.58 10.09 12.05
CA PHE A 348 11.62 8.90 11.19
C PHE A 348 12.52 7.75 11.74
N VAL A 349 13.70 8.09 12.27
CA VAL A 349 14.64 7.16 12.93
C VAL A 349 14.09 6.66 14.27
N MET A 350 13.84 7.55 15.23
CA MET A 350 13.45 7.18 16.61
C MET A 350 12.09 6.50 16.69
N VAL A 351 11.15 7.01 15.91
CA VAL A 351 9.72 6.80 16.13
C VAL A 351 9.19 5.65 15.32
N VAL A 352 9.65 5.55 14.09
CA VAL A 352 9.01 4.66 13.14
C VAL A 352 9.90 3.45 12.95
N ALA A 353 11.15 3.67 12.55
CA ALA A 353 12.07 2.56 12.33
C ALA A 353 12.31 1.75 13.61
N LEU A 354 12.72 2.37 14.71
CA LEU A 354 13.06 1.64 15.94
C LEU A 354 11.84 0.98 16.62
N TRP A 355 10.65 1.57 16.53
CA TRP A 355 9.41 0.92 17.00
C TRP A 355 9.01 -0.27 16.10
N CYS A 356 9.23 -0.16 14.79
CA CYS A 356 8.97 -1.25 13.85
C CYS A 356 9.94 -2.42 14.04
N LEU A 357 11.18 -2.13 14.43
CA LEU A 357 12.28 -3.10 14.58
C LEU A 357 12.33 -3.80 15.94
N GLN A 358 11.33 -3.60 16.80
CA GLN A 358 11.29 -4.25 18.10
C GLN A 358 11.28 -5.78 17.98
N GLU A 359 12.03 -6.46 18.84
CA GLU A 359 12.11 -7.93 18.86
C GLU A 359 10.74 -8.57 19.18
N ASP A 360 10.01 -8.01 20.14
CA ASP A 360 8.66 -8.47 20.47
C ASP A 360 7.63 -7.91 19.45
N PRO A 361 6.93 -8.77 18.68
CA PRO A 361 5.92 -8.33 17.72
C PRO A 361 4.71 -7.64 18.37
N SER A 362 4.44 -7.90 19.65
CA SER A 362 3.28 -7.36 20.37
C SER A 362 3.39 -5.83 20.51
N ILE A 363 4.60 -5.33 20.77
CA ILE A 363 4.89 -3.90 20.96
C ILE A 363 5.12 -3.14 19.65
N ARG A 364 5.35 -3.84 18.52
CA ARG A 364 5.42 -3.19 17.20
C ARG A 364 4.10 -2.46 16.90
N PRO A 365 4.13 -1.22 16.39
CA PRO A 365 2.90 -0.50 16.02
C PRO A 365 2.18 -1.18 14.84
N THR A 366 0.90 -0.83 14.62
CA THR A 366 0.22 -1.19 13.36
C THR A 366 0.71 -0.29 12.22
N MET A 367 0.58 -0.73 10.97
CA MET A 367 0.96 0.11 9.83
C MET A 367 0.17 1.42 9.78
N LYS A 368 -1.07 1.46 10.28
CA LYS A 368 -1.82 2.72 10.41
C LYS A 368 -1.21 3.68 11.42
N LYS A 369 -0.79 3.18 12.59
CA LYS A 369 -0.05 4.00 13.56
C LYS A 369 1.26 4.51 12.95
N VAL A 370 2.00 3.65 12.28
CA VAL A 370 3.24 3.99 11.55
C VAL A 370 3.00 5.09 10.53
N MET A 371 1.97 4.97 9.68
CA MET A 371 1.60 5.98 8.69
C MET A 371 1.29 7.34 9.35
N LEU A 372 0.49 7.34 10.42
CA LEU A 372 0.15 8.58 11.14
C LEU A 372 1.37 9.22 11.82
N MET A 373 2.33 8.42 12.29
CA MET A 373 3.60 8.90 12.85
C MET A 373 4.51 9.50 11.76
N LEU A 374 4.59 8.87 10.58
CA LEU A 374 5.34 9.38 9.43
C LEU A 374 4.77 10.71 8.92
N GLU A 375 3.44 10.83 8.86
CA GLU A 375 2.72 12.05 8.48
C GLU A 375 2.82 13.15 9.56
N GLY A 376 3.32 12.84 10.76
CA GLY A 376 3.46 13.80 11.87
C GLY A 376 2.16 14.12 12.59
N ILE A 377 1.10 13.36 12.34
CA ILE A 377 -0.22 13.51 12.96
C ILE A 377 -0.21 12.94 14.37
N LEU A 378 0.50 11.82 14.57
CA LEU A 378 0.65 11.17 15.86
C LEU A 378 2.01 11.51 16.48
N GLN A 379 1.98 12.04 17.71
CA GLN A 379 3.18 12.25 18.52
C GLN A 379 3.78 10.93 18.98
N VAL A 380 5.07 10.96 19.30
CA VAL A 380 5.81 9.72 19.43
C VAL A 380 6.71 9.76 20.65
N SER A 381 6.50 8.74 21.49
CA SER A 381 7.38 8.41 22.60
C SER A 381 8.66 7.70 22.14
N PRO A 382 9.76 7.85 22.90
CA PRO A 382 10.94 7.00 22.77
C PRO A 382 10.58 5.51 22.72
N PRO A 383 11.20 4.71 21.84
CA PRO A 383 10.99 3.27 21.81
C PRO A 383 11.56 2.62 23.09
N PRO A 384 10.97 1.51 23.56
CA PRO A 384 11.57 0.72 24.63
C PRO A 384 12.94 0.21 24.18
N PHE A 385 13.86 0.04 25.15
CA PHE A 385 15.12 -0.65 24.88
C PHE A 385 14.79 -2.03 24.28
N PRO A 386 15.39 -2.41 23.13
CA PRO A 386 15.31 -3.77 22.67
C PRO A 386 15.94 -4.59 23.77
N SER A 387 15.13 -5.46 24.40
CA SER A 387 15.66 -6.46 25.29
C SER A 387 16.54 -7.36 24.42
N LEU A 388 17.83 -7.04 24.36
CA LEU A 388 18.85 -8.02 24.02
C LEU A 388 18.55 -9.18 24.95
N SER A 389 18.03 -10.27 24.39
CA SER A 389 17.84 -11.50 25.14
C SER A 389 19.18 -11.79 25.81
N SER A 390 19.16 -11.75 27.13
CA SER A 390 20.20 -12.24 28.01
C SER A 390 20.86 -13.47 27.40
N SER A 391 22.17 -13.34 27.14
CA SER A 391 23.15 -14.42 27.21
C SER A 391 22.62 -15.83 26.93
N ILE A 392 22.79 -16.30 25.70
CA ILE A 392 22.94 -17.74 25.49
C ILE A 392 24.42 -18.04 25.74
N SER A 393 24.65 -18.65 26.89
CA SER A 393 25.90 -19.27 27.36
C SER A 393 26.57 -20.15 26.32
#